data_AF-A0A1F6EK50-F1
#
_entry.id   AF-A0A1F6EK50-F1
#
_cell.length_a   1.000
_cell.length_b   1.000
_cell.length_c   1.000
_cell.angle_alpha   90.00
_cell.angle_beta   90.00
_cell.angle_gamma   90.00
#
_symmetry.space_group_name_H-M   'P 1'
#
loop_
_entity.id
_entity.type
_entity.pdbx_description
1 polymer ?
#
loop_
_entity_poly.entity_id
_entity_poly.type
_entity_poly.pdbx_seq_one_letter_code
_entity_poly.pdbx_strand_id
1 'polypeptide(L)'
;MFYIYVLESLKNDSLYIGWTTDLKKRLQEHNQGLNLSTKRHKPWKLIYYEACLNKKDAARREKWLKSTHGWRMFKARIREYVHEKSKDLNRNSTTG
;
A
#
# COMPACT_ATOMS: atom_id res chain seq x y z
N MET A 1 -17.66 1.58 -8.59
CA MET A 1 -16.39 2.27 -8.31
C MET A 1 -15.28 1.24 -8.17
N PHE A 2 -14.08 1.52 -8.66
CA PHE A 2 -12.90 0.67 -8.55
C PHE A 2 -11.82 1.40 -7.76
N TYR A 3 -11.29 0.77 -6.73
CA TYR A 3 -10.31 1.37 -5.83
C TYR A 3 -8.94 0.76 -6.07
N ILE A 4 -7.96 1.58 -6.44
CA ILE A 4 -6.55 1.22 -6.38
C ILE A 4 -6.10 1.49 -4.95
N TYR A 5 -5.31 0.60 -4.36
CA TYR A 5 -4.88 0.72 -2.98
C TYR A 5 -3.42 0.35 -2.80
N VAL A 6 -2.80 0.95 -1.80
CA VAL A 6 -1.46 0.61 -1.32
C VAL A 6 -1.55 0.18 0.13
N LEU A 7 -1.13 -1.06 0.39
CA LEU A 7 -0.99 -1.59 1.73
C LEU A 7 0.48 -1.61 2.12
N GLU A 8 0.72 -1.43 3.41
CA GLU A 8 2.01 -1.54 4.05
C GLU A 8 1.97 -2.63 5.11
N SER A 9 2.92 -3.55 5.05
CA SER A 9 3.16 -4.52 6.11
C SER A 9 3.80 -3.81 7.29
N LEU A 10 3.16 -3.89 8.46
CA LEU A 10 3.72 -3.40 9.72
C LEU A 10 4.84 -4.31 10.25
N LYS A 11 5.02 -5.49 9.64
CA LYS A 11 6.03 -6.47 10.06
C LYS A 11 7.41 -6.18 9.47
N ASN A 12 7.45 -5.73 8.21
CA ASN A 12 8.69 -5.64 7.44
C ASN A 12 8.65 -4.56 6.35
N ASP A 13 7.75 -3.60 6.47
CA ASP A 13 7.62 -2.44 5.58
C ASP A 13 7.39 -2.78 4.10
N SER A 14 7.03 -4.03 3.80
CA SER A 14 6.71 -4.47 2.44
C SER A 14 5.44 -3.78 1.97
N LEU A 15 5.44 -3.33 0.71
CA LEU A 15 4.33 -2.61 0.12
C LEU A 15 3.61 -3.50 -0.89
N TYR A 16 2.28 -3.47 -0.87
CA TYR A 16 1.44 -4.20 -1.81
C TYR A 16 0.50 -3.24 -2.52
N ILE A 17 0.45 -3.34 -3.85
CA ILE A 17 -0.40 -2.51 -4.70
C ILE A 17 -1.39 -3.42 -5.43
N GLY A 18 -2.68 -3.11 -5.29
CA GLY A 18 -3.76 -3.84 -5.95
C GLY A 18 -4.93 -2.93 -6.28
N TRP A 19 -5.96 -3.50 -6.90
CA TRP A 19 -7.27 -2.86 -6.98
C TRP A 19 -8.40 -3.82 -6.56
N THR A 20 -9.54 -3.23 -6.19
CA THR A 20 -10.73 -3.94 -5.74
C THR A 20 -11.98 -3.09 -5.98
N THR A 21 -13.15 -3.69 -5.98
CA THR A 21 -14.44 -2.98 -5.91
C THR A 21 -14.88 -2.72 -4.47
N ASP A 22 -14.29 -3.42 -3.50
CA ASP A 22 -14.54 -3.27 -2.07
C ASP A 22 -13.22 -3.21 -1.29
N LEU A 23 -12.87 -2.00 -0.84
CA LEU A 23 -11.62 -1.72 -0.15
C LEU A 23 -11.59 -2.27 1.27
N LYS A 24 -12.72 -2.20 1.99
CA LYS A 24 -12.82 -2.64 3.38
C LYS A 24 -12.69 -4.16 3.47
N LYS A 25 -13.48 -4.87 2.65
CA LYS A 25 -13.42 -6.34 2.56
C LYS A 25 -12.02 -6.80 2.17
N ARG A 26 -11.40 -6.17 1.18
CA ARG A 26 -10.07 -6.56 0.72
C ARG A 26 -8.99 -6.40 1.80
N LEU A 27 -9.03 -5.31 2.57
CA LEU A 27 -8.11 -5.13 3.70
C LEU A 27 -8.29 -6.23 4.75
N GLN A 28 -9.53 -6.58 5.07
CA GLN A 28 -9.84 -7.68 5.99
C GLN A 28 -9.31 -9.03 5.46
N GLU A 29 -9.51 -9.34 4.18
CA GLU A 29 -9.00 -10.58 3.56
C GLU A 29 -7.48 -10.69 3.64
N HIS A 30 -6.75 -9.59 3.36
CA HIS A 30 -5.29 -9.54 3.50
C HIS A 30 -4.85 -9.78 4.94
N ASN A 31 -5.57 -9.24 5.94
CA ASN A 31 -5.27 -9.39 7.37
C ASN A 31 -5.74 -10.73 7.97
N GLN A 32 -6.72 -11.39 7.35
CA GLN A 32 -7.07 -12.77 7.66
C GLN A 32 -6.05 -13.75 7.05
N GLY A 33 -5.32 -13.33 6.01
CA GLY A 33 -4.28 -14.15 5.37
C GLY A 33 -4.85 -15.10 4.32
N LEU A 34 -6.01 -14.76 3.77
CA LEU A 34 -6.68 -15.52 2.72
C LEU A 34 -5.92 -15.46 1.39
N ASN A 35 -5.01 -14.49 1.25
CA ASN A 35 -4.15 -14.37 0.07
C ASN A 35 -2.77 -15.01 0.33
N LEU A 36 -2.48 -16.08 -0.40
CA LEU A 36 -1.28 -16.92 -0.25
C LEU A 36 0.03 -16.13 -0.32
N SER A 37 0.12 -15.15 -1.22
CA SER A 37 1.33 -14.36 -1.45
C SER A 37 1.53 -13.29 -0.39
N THR A 38 0.44 -12.73 0.17
CA THR A 38 0.53 -11.63 1.13
C THR A 38 0.42 -12.06 2.59
N LYS A 39 -0.02 -13.29 2.88
CA LYS A 39 -0.28 -13.75 4.26
C LYS A 39 0.93 -13.73 5.18
N ARG A 40 2.14 -13.86 4.63
CA ARG A 40 3.42 -13.89 5.39
C ARG A 40 3.84 -12.51 5.92
N HIS A 41 3.28 -11.45 5.34
CA HIS A 41 3.60 -10.04 5.61
C HIS A 41 2.49 -9.32 6.40
N LYS A 42 1.54 -10.07 6.97
CA LYS A 42 0.59 -9.50 7.93
C LYS A 42 1.31 -9.02 9.20
N PRO A 43 0.78 -8.03 9.92
CA PRO A 43 -0.45 -7.29 9.62
C PRO A 43 -0.24 -6.17 8.59
N TRP A 44 -1.27 -5.91 7.80
CA TRP A 44 -1.31 -4.89 6.74
C TRP A 44 -2.10 -3.65 7.19
N LYS A 45 -1.54 -2.47 6.91
CA LYS A 45 -2.15 -1.16 7.06
C LYS A 45 -2.43 -0.56 5.69
N LEU A 46 -3.63 -0.01 5.49
CA LEU A 46 -3.94 0.79 4.31
C LEU A 46 -3.31 2.17 4.46
N ILE A 47 -2.42 2.56 3.54
CA ILE A 47 -1.72 3.86 3.60
C ILE A 47 -2.20 4.83 2.52
N TYR A 48 -2.82 4.32 1.45
CA TYR A 48 -3.29 5.14 0.33
C TYR A 48 -4.34 4.40 -0.51
N TYR A 49 -5.28 5.14 -1.10
CA TYR A 49 -6.17 4.63 -2.14
C TYR A 49 -6.61 5.73 -3.12
N GLU A 50 -6.98 5.32 -4.34
CA GLU A 50 -7.57 6.16 -5.37
C GLU A 50 -8.83 5.48 -5.92
N ALA A 51 -9.80 6.27 -6.39
CA ALA A 51 -11.04 5.77 -6.96
C ALA A 51 -11.12 6.07 -8.46
N CYS A 52 -11.56 5.09 -9.24
CA CYS A 52 -11.85 5.20 -10.67
C CYS A 52 -13.27 4.69 -10.95
N LEU A 53 -13.97 5.33 -11.89
CA LEU A 53 -15.28 4.87 -12.34
C LEU A 53 -15.18 3.56 -13.14
N ASN A 54 -14.11 3.40 -13.93
CA ASN A 54 -13.93 2.28 -14.84
C ASN A 54 -12.83 1.31 -14.38
N LYS A 55 -13.07 0.01 -14.60
CA LYS A 55 -12.10 -1.06 -14.32
C LYS A 55 -10.80 -0.88 -15.09
N LYS A 56 -10.87 -0.48 -16.36
CA LYS A 56 -9.70 -0.30 -17.23
C LYS A 56 -8.78 0.82 -16.73
N ASP A 57 -9.36 1.90 -16.22
CA ASP A 57 -8.60 3.02 -15.65
C ASP A 57 -7.90 2.58 -14.36
N ALA A 58 -8.60 1.85 -13.49
CA ALA A 58 -8.00 1.29 -12.28
C ALA A 58 -6.84 0.32 -12.58
N ALA A 59 -7.01 -0.58 -13.55
CA ALA A 59 -5.96 -1.52 -13.96
C ALA A 59 -4.74 -0.81 -14.58
N ARG A 60 -4.97 0.20 -15.44
CA ARG A 60 -3.89 1.02 -16.01
C ARG A 60 -3.15 1.78 -14.92
N ARG A 61 -3.88 2.32 -13.93
CA ARG A 61 -3.32 3.05 -12.80
C ARG A 61 -2.49 2.16 -11.87
N GLU A 62 -3.01 0.98 -11.53
CA GLU A 62 -2.27 -0.04 -10.77
C GLU A 62 -0.95 -0.41 -11.48
N LYS A 63 -1.00 -0.70 -12.78
CA LYS A 63 0.19 -1.01 -13.57
C LYS A 63 1.19 0.14 -13.57
N TRP A 64 0.72 1.38 -13.71
CA TRP A 64 1.57 2.57 -13.64
C TRP A 64 2.23 2.73 -12.27
N LEU A 65 1.50 2.55 -11.17
CA LEU A 65 2.06 2.64 -9.81
C LEU A 65 3.15 1.58 -9.54
N LYS A 66 3.06 0.41 -10.19
CA LYS A 66 4.07 -0.65 -10.13
C LYS A 66 5.30 -0.38 -11.00
N SER A 67 5.28 0.65 -11.88
CA SER A 67 6.45 1.05 -12.66
C SER A 67 7.41 1.91 -11.83
N THR A 68 8.69 1.97 -12.21
CA THR A 68 9.70 2.81 -11.54
C THR A 68 9.28 4.27 -11.45
N HIS A 69 8.76 4.83 -12.54
CA HIS A 69 8.38 6.23 -12.61
C HIS A 69 7.12 6.51 -11.78
N GLY A 70 6.12 5.64 -11.89
CA GLY A 70 4.90 5.78 -11.10
C GLY A 70 5.14 5.58 -9.61
N TRP A 71 6.05 4.69 -9.24
CA TRP A 71 6.47 4.48 -7.86
C TRP A 71 7.16 5.71 -7.26
N ARG A 72 8.09 6.31 -8.00
CA ARG A 72 8.76 7.56 -7.60
C ARG A 72 7.73 8.67 -7.37
N MET A 73 6.76 8.79 -8.27
CA MET A 73 5.73 9.81 -8.17
C MET A 73 4.75 9.55 -7.03
N PHE A 74 4.41 8.28 -6.79
CA PHE A 74 3.62 7.89 -5.62
C PHE A 74 4.34 8.27 -4.31
N LYS A 75 5.63 7.98 -4.16
CA LYS A 75 6.38 8.40 -2.95
C LYS A 75 6.35 9.91 -2.75
N ALA A 76 6.47 10.69 -3.83
CA ALA A 76 6.33 12.14 -3.76
C ALA A 76 4.92 12.57 -3.32
N ARG A 77 3.87 11.85 -3.74
CA ARG A 77 2.47 12.10 -3.34
C ARG A 77 2.22 11.85 -1.85
N ILE A 78 2.85 10.84 -1.27
CA ILE A 78 2.73 10.49 0.16
C ILE A 78 3.96 10.92 0.98
N ARG A 79 4.60 12.03 0.60
CA ARG A 79 5.88 12.48 1.16
C ARG A 79 5.88 12.57 2.69
N GLU A 80 4.82 13.13 3.28
CA GLU A 80 4.76 13.28 4.74
C GLU A 80 4.68 11.94 5.46
N TYR A 81 3.88 11.00 4.95
CA TYR A 81 3.84 9.63 5.48
C TYR A 81 5.21 8.95 5.46
N VAL A 82 5.93 9.10 4.34
CA VAL A 82 7.29 8.53 4.20
C VAL A 82 8.26 9.20 5.17
N HIS A 83 8.18 10.53 5.32
CA HIS A 83 9.07 11.31 6.17
C HIS A 83 8.86 11.02 7.67
N GLU A 84 7.60 10.96 8.12
CA GLU A 84 7.25 10.57 9.49
C GLU A 84 7.82 9.19 9.82
N LYS A 85 7.65 8.24 8.91
CA LYS A 85 8.16 6.88 9.10
C LYS A 85 9.68 6.81 9.24
N SER A 86 10.42 7.60 8.45
CA SER A 86 11.89 7.68 8.58
C SER A 86 12.35 8.25 9.92
N LYS A 87 11.58 9.16 10.52
CA LYS A 87 11.90 9.70 11.86
C LYS A 87 11.70 8.65 12.95
N ASP A 88 10.63 7.88 12.89
CA ASP A 88 10.33 6.84 13.87
C ASP A 88 11.41 5.74 13.88
N LEU A 89 11.90 5.35 12.70
CA LEU A 89 13.03 4.42 12.56
C LEU A 89 14.30 4.94 13.24
N ASN A 90 14.65 6.21 13.03
CA ASN A 90 15.86 6.81 13.60
C ASN A 90 15.77 7.02 15.12
N ARG A 91 14.59 7.31 15.67
CA ARG A 91 14.40 7.45 17.13
C ARG A 91 14.59 6.13 17.86
N ASN A 92 14.12 5.03 17.28
CA ASN A 92 14.22 3.71 17.90
C ASN A 92 15.65 3.13 17.89
N SER A 93 16.57 3.71 17.10
CA SER A 93 17.98 3.29 17.07
C SER A 93 18.90 3.97 18.10
N THR A 94 18.43 4.97 18.84
CA THR A 94 19.27 5.75 19.79
C THR A 94 19.08 5.34 21.26
N THR A 95 18.28 4.31 21.53
CA THR A 95 17.98 3.79 22.88
C THR A 95 18.53 2.38 23.13
N GLY A 96 19.56 1.95 22.39
CA GLY A 96 20.24 0.66 22.54
C GLY A 96 21.68 0.82 23.00
#